data_AF-A0ABD3IKN5-F1
#
_entry.id   AF-A0ABD3IKN5-F1
#
_cell.length_a   1.000
_cell.length_b   1.000
_cell.length_c   1.000
_cell.angle_alpha   90.00
_cell.angle_beta   90.00
_cell.angle_gamma   90.00
#
_symmetry.space_group_name_H-M   'P 1'
#
loop_
_entity.id
_entity.type
_entity.pdbx_description
1 polymer ?
#
loop_
_entity_poly.entity_id
_entity_poly.type
_entity_poly.pdbx_seq_one_letter_code
_entity_poly.pdbx_strand_id
1 'polypeptide(L)'
;MDAEDGGAWKLVPKIDGALQVHIGDHIEGLSNGLYTSLVHRAILNGERTRISIASLHSLSMDEKIGTAKEPVSEHQPMDSHVRSFRHFLNFLPTTDFAEGKSFISTLRTKK
;
A
#
# COMPACT_ATOMS: atom_id res chain seq x y z
N MET A 1 1.59 -8.43 -2.22
CA MET A 1 1.72 -9.87 -2.52
C MET A 1 2.40 -10.48 -1.33
N ASP A 2 1.81 -11.49 -0.71
CA ASP A 2 2.47 -12.21 0.36
C ASP A 2 3.68 -12.91 -0.24
N ALA A 3 4.87 -12.66 0.29
CA ALA A 3 6.12 -13.22 -0.23
C ALA A 3 6.11 -14.77 -0.25
N GLU A 4 5.21 -15.37 0.54
CA GLU A 4 5.04 -16.81 0.66
C GLU A 4 4.29 -17.46 -0.51
N ASP A 5 3.56 -16.69 -1.35
CA ASP A 5 2.72 -17.21 -2.44
C ASP A 5 3.31 -17.04 -3.85
N GLY A 6 4.61 -16.73 -3.96
CA GLY A 6 5.28 -16.63 -5.26
C GLY A 6 4.71 -15.55 -6.20
N GLY A 7 4.00 -14.55 -5.66
CA GLY A 7 3.42 -13.45 -6.44
C GLY A 7 2.13 -13.79 -7.19
N ALA A 8 1.46 -14.89 -6.87
CA ALA A 8 0.20 -15.26 -7.51
C ALA A 8 -0.93 -14.25 -7.21
N TRP A 9 -1.74 -13.93 -8.22
CA TRP A 9 -2.94 -13.12 -8.05
C TRP A 9 -4.07 -13.95 -7.43
N LYS A 10 -4.70 -13.43 -6.38
CA LYS A 10 -5.86 -14.05 -5.72
C LYS A 10 -7.14 -13.27 -6.00
N LEU A 11 -8.22 -14.01 -6.23
CA LEU A 11 -9.56 -13.42 -6.32
C LEU A 11 -10.07 -13.09 -4.92
N VAL A 12 -10.56 -11.87 -4.74
CA VAL A 12 -11.23 -11.46 -3.50
C VAL A 12 -12.73 -11.72 -3.63
N PRO A 13 -13.33 -12.57 -2.77
CA PRO A 13 -14.75 -12.86 -2.85
C PRO A 13 -15.60 -11.63 -2.54
N LYS A 14 -16.74 -11.52 -3.22
CA LYS A 14 -17.77 -10.53 -2.87
C LYS A 14 -18.56 -11.06 -1.68
N ILE A 15 -18.62 -10.29 -0.60
CA ILE A 15 -19.48 -10.54 0.55
C ILE A 15 -20.50 -9.41 0.59
N ASP A 16 -21.79 -9.76 0.52
CA ASP A 16 -22.85 -8.76 0.49
C ASP A 16 -22.93 -8.00 1.82
N GLY A 17 -23.03 -6.67 1.74
CA GLY A 17 -23.03 -5.78 2.90
C GLY A 17 -21.64 -5.54 3.53
N ALA A 18 -20.57 -6.17 3.04
CA ALA A 18 -19.22 -5.97 3.57
C ALA A 18 -18.45 -4.87 2.84
N LEU A 19 -17.56 -4.20 3.58
CA LEU A 19 -16.54 -3.32 3.03
C LEU A 19 -15.20 -4.06 2.92
N GLN A 20 -14.51 -3.87 1.79
CA GLN A 20 -13.12 -4.30 1.64
C GLN A 20 -12.21 -3.15 2.09
N VAL A 21 -11.35 -3.42 3.06
CA VAL A 21 -10.41 -2.44 3.62
C VAL A 21 -9.00 -2.85 3.23
N HIS A 22 -8.28 -1.94 2.58
CA HIS A 22 -6.89 -2.14 2.18
C HIS A 22 -5.97 -1.24 2.99
N ILE A 23 -4.81 -1.78 3.35
CA ILE A 23 -3.71 -1.03 3.94
C ILE A 23 -2.87 -0.42 2.81
N GLY A 24 -2.63 0.89 2.90
CA GLY A 24 -1.76 1.60 1.97
C GLY A 24 -0.35 1.83 2.53
N ASP A 25 0.55 2.30 1.67
CA ASP A 25 1.98 2.44 1.97
C ASP A 25 2.29 3.34 3.18
N HIS A 26 1.45 4.35 3.45
CA HIS A 26 1.61 5.21 4.64
C HIS A 26 1.44 4.45 5.95
N ILE A 27 0.52 3.49 6.01
CA ILE A 27 0.32 2.64 7.19
C ILE A 27 1.43 1.57 7.29
N GLU A 28 1.89 1.03 6.16
CA GLU A 28 3.07 0.15 6.15
C GLU A 28 4.29 0.88 6.74
N GLY A 29 4.57 2.10 6.28
CA GLY A 29 5.65 2.92 6.81
C GLY A 29 5.47 3.26 8.29
N LEU A 30 4.27 3.68 8.71
CA LEU A 30 3.94 3.96 10.11
C LEU A 30 4.19 2.74 11.01
N SER A 31 3.83 1.55 10.55
CA SER A 31 3.91 0.31 11.31
C SER A 31 5.26 -0.38 11.26
N ASN A 32 6.28 0.25 10.66
CA ASN A 32 7.59 -0.34 10.38
C ASN A 32 7.52 -1.69 9.64
N GLY A 33 6.56 -1.84 8.73
CA GLY A 33 6.36 -3.08 7.98
C GLY A 33 5.60 -4.18 8.73
N LEU A 34 5.05 -3.91 9.93
CA LEU A 34 4.16 -4.86 10.61
C LEU A 34 2.89 -5.14 9.79
N TYR A 35 2.38 -4.11 9.10
CA TYR A 35 1.31 -4.26 8.12
C TYR A 35 1.85 -4.03 6.72
N THR A 36 1.60 -4.99 5.83
CA THR A 36 2.08 -4.93 4.44
C THR A 36 1.03 -4.33 3.53
N SER A 37 1.41 -3.30 2.77
CA SER A 37 0.64 -2.74 1.67
C SER A 37 0.67 -3.71 0.48
N LEU A 38 -0.49 -4.01 -0.10
CA LEU A 38 -0.63 -4.98 -1.17
C LEU A 38 -1.11 -4.32 -2.45
N VAL A 39 -0.45 -4.67 -3.57
CA VAL A 39 -0.93 -4.35 -4.90
C VAL A 39 -2.24 -5.10 -5.16
N HIS A 40 -3.26 -4.37 -5.61
CA HIS A 40 -4.55 -4.90 -6.01
C HIS A 40 -4.91 -4.38 -7.41
N ARG A 41 -5.70 -5.16 -8.16
CA ARG A 41 -6.19 -4.76 -9.49
C ARG A 41 -7.65 -5.14 -9.67
N ALA A 42 -8.39 -4.32 -10.39
CA ALA A 42 -9.69 -4.71 -10.93
C ALA A 42 -9.49 -5.22 -12.37
N ILE A 43 -10.13 -6.34 -12.68
CA ILE A 43 -10.14 -6.91 -14.04
C ILE A 43 -11.52 -6.75 -14.67
N LEU A 44 -11.55 -6.63 -15.99
CA LEU A 44 -12.80 -6.68 -16.74
C LEU A 44 -13.40 -8.08 -16.65
N ASN A 45 -14.72 -8.14 -16.55
CA ASN A 45 -15.48 -9.37 -16.76
C ASN A 45 -16.42 -9.12 -17.94
N GLY A 46 -16.58 -10.11 -18.82
CA GLY A 46 -17.43 -9.99 -20.02
C GLY A 46 -18.92 -10.23 -19.76
N GLU A 47 -19.30 -10.52 -18.51
CA GLU A 47 -20.64 -11.01 -18.17
C GLU A 47 -21.55 -9.90 -17.64
N ARG A 48 -21.02 -9.00 -16.80
CA ARG A 48 -21.81 -7.99 -16.11
C ARG A 48 -21.00 -6.74 -15.77
N THR A 49 -21.66 -5.60 -15.86
CA THR A 49 -21.12 -4.34 -15.36
C THR A 49 -20.93 -4.41 -13.84
N ARG A 50 -19.73 -4.05 -13.37
CA ARG A 50 -19.42 -3.89 -11.95
C ARG A 50 -19.11 -2.43 -11.66
N ILE A 51 -19.80 -1.87 -10.66
CA ILE A 51 -19.53 -0.53 -10.14
C ILE A 51 -18.97 -0.67 -8.72
N SER A 52 -17.94 0.09 -8.39
CA SER A 52 -17.38 0.17 -7.04
C SER A 52 -16.98 1.61 -6.71
N ILE A 53 -17.13 1.98 -5.45
CA ILE A 53 -16.70 3.28 -4.92
C ILE A 53 -15.58 3.01 -3.93
N ALA A 54 -14.47 3.73 -4.08
CA ALA A 54 -13.35 3.67 -3.15
C ALA A 54 -13.26 4.98 -2.38
N SER A 55 -13.12 4.88 -1.05
CA SER A 55 -12.77 6.01 -0.19
C SER A 55 -11.32 5.84 0.26
N LEU A 56 -10.47 6.83 -0.03
CA LEU A 56 -9.08 6.82 0.38
C LEU A 56 -8.92 7.73 1.59
N HIS A 57 -8.47 7.15 2.71
CA HIS A 57 -8.17 7.88 3.93
C HIS A 57 -6.66 7.96 4.08
N SER A 58 -6.13 9.18 4.06
CA SER A 58 -4.71 9.47 4.26
C SER A 58 -4.56 10.69 5.17
N LEU A 59 -3.32 11.06 5.45
CA LEU A 59 -3.01 12.28 6.16
C LEU A 59 -3.19 13.51 5.29
N SER A 60 -3.05 14.67 5.92
CA SER A 60 -3.00 15.93 5.20
C SER A 60 -1.86 15.92 4.16
N MET A 61 -2.03 16.70 3.08
CA MET A 61 -1.19 16.64 1.88
C MET A 61 0.33 16.73 2.17
N ASP A 62 0.72 17.52 3.16
CA ASP A 62 2.13 17.84 3.45
C ASP A 62 2.65 17.26 4.76
N GLU A 63 1.78 16.62 5.53
CA GLU A 63 2.15 15.98 6.78
C GLU A 63 2.99 14.74 6.50
N LYS A 64 4.12 14.66 7.21
CA LYS A 64 5.06 13.55 7.14
C LYS A 64 4.78 12.61 8.30
N ILE A 65 4.88 11.31 8.05
CA ILE A 65 4.67 10.30 9.07
C ILE A 65 6.01 9.80 9.53
N GLY A 66 6.24 9.71 10.84
CA GLY A 66 7.37 8.95 11.36
C GLY A 66 6.94 7.51 11.64
N THR A 67 7.89 6.58 11.55
CA THR A 67 7.68 5.22 12.05
C THR A 67 7.27 5.25 13.52
N ALA A 68 6.25 4.49 13.89
CA ALA A 68 5.82 4.37 15.29
C ALA A 68 6.98 3.81 16.14
N LYS A 69 7.14 4.34 17.36
CA LYS A 69 8.24 3.96 18.27
C LYS A 69 8.09 2.56 18.89
N GLU A 70 6.90 1.96 18.77
CA GLU A 70 6.49 0.69 19.38
C GLU A 70 5.61 -0.06 18.36
N PRO A 71 5.79 -1.37 18.07
CA PRO A 71 6.80 -2.31 18.54
C PRO A 71 7.94 -2.45 17.52
N VAL A 72 9.08 -1.83 17.80
CA VAL A 72 10.28 -2.04 16.99
C VAL A 72 10.81 -3.45 17.28
N SER A 73 10.50 -4.42 16.41
CA SER A 73 11.38 -5.59 16.29
C SER A 73 12.73 -5.10 15.76
N GLU A 74 13.85 -5.67 16.21
CA GLU A 74 15.23 -5.25 15.88
C GLU A 74 15.59 -5.32 14.37
N HIS A 75 14.63 -5.63 13.50
CA HIS A 75 14.86 -5.82 12.07
C HIS A 75 14.46 -4.57 11.28
N GLN A 76 15.50 -3.79 10.98
CA GLN A 76 15.59 -2.66 10.04
C GLN A 76 15.01 -1.30 10.50
N PRO A 77 15.84 -0.24 10.50
CA PRO A 77 15.34 1.12 10.53
C PRO A 77 14.78 1.48 9.14
N MET A 78 13.47 1.58 9.00
CA MET A 78 12.89 2.44 7.95
C MET A 78 13.28 3.88 8.21
N ASP A 79 13.43 4.70 7.16
CA ASP A 79 13.68 6.13 7.34
C ASP A 79 12.63 6.71 8.29
N SER A 80 13.12 7.40 9.31
CA SER A 80 12.37 8.09 10.36
C SER A 80 11.24 9.00 9.85
N HIS A 81 11.21 9.33 8.56
CA HIS A 81 10.18 10.15 7.92
C HIS A 81 9.64 9.49 6.62
N VAL A 82 8.52 8.78 6.74
CA VAL A 82 7.62 8.44 5.63
C VAL A 82 7.19 9.73 4.92
N ARG A 83 7.25 9.69 3.59
CA ARG A 83 6.91 10.81 2.70
C ARG A 83 5.42 11.16 2.79
N SER A 84 5.09 12.44 2.59
CA SER A 84 3.72 12.95 2.70
C SER A 84 2.77 12.39 1.64
N PHE A 85 1.46 12.58 1.81
CA PHE A 85 0.47 12.16 0.82
C PHE A 85 0.68 12.83 -0.55
N ARG A 86 1.12 14.09 -0.59
CA ARG A 86 1.53 14.78 -1.83
C ARG A 86 2.65 14.05 -2.57
N HIS A 87 3.66 13.55 -1.85
CA HIS A 87 4.75 12.79 -2.47
C HIS A 87 4.26 11.47 -3.05
N PHE A 88 3.37 10.77 -2.36
CA PHE A 88 2.74 9.57 -2.88
C PHE A 88 1.98 9.86 -4.19
N LEU A 89 1.16 10.91 -4.22
CA LEU A 89 0.44 11.31 -5.44
C LEU A 89 1.39 11.69 -6.59
N ASN A 90 2.50 12.36 -6.29
CA ASN A 90 3.52 12.72 -7.29
C ASN A 90 4.30 11.50 -7.80
N PHE A 91 4.34 10.39 -7.04
CA PHE A 91 4.96 9.14 -7.46
C PHE A 91 4.06 8.31 -8.39
N LEU A 92 2.74 8.37 -8.24
CA LEU A 92 1.81 7.63 -9.09
C LEU A 92 2.04 7.78 -10.61
N PRO A 93 2.24 9.00 -11.17
CA PRO A 93 2.43 9.15 -12.61
C PRO A 93 3.82 8.68 -13.11
N THR A 94 4.80 8.49 -12.22
CA THR A 94 6.17 8.09 -12.60
C THR A 94 6.38 6.58 -12.55
N THR A 95 5.35 5.83 -12.16
CA THR A 95 5.48 4.43 -11.74
C THR A 95 4.80 3.50 -12.72
N ASP A 96 5.52 2.45 -13.12
CA ASP A 96 4.91 1.26 -13.70
C ASP A 96 4.61 0.24 -12.60
N PHE A 97 3.35 0.15 -12.20
CA PHE A 97 2.89 -0.84 -11.23
C PHE A 97 3.00 -2.28 -11.77
N ALA A 98 3.03 -2.47 -13.10
CA ALA A 98 3.25 -3.77 -13.72
C ALA A 98 4.69 -4.26 -13.57
N GLU A 99 5.66 -3.34 -13.43
CA GLU A 99 7.06 -3.66 -13.12
C GLU A 99 7.30 -3.88 -11.61
N GLY A 100 6.26 -3.83 -10.77
CA GLY A 100 6.38 -4.09 -9.33
C GLY A 100 7.05 -2.96 -8.54
N LYS A 101 7.18 -1.76 -9.12
CA LYS A 101 7.69 -0.57 -8.43
C LYS A 101 6.67 -0.12 -7.38
N SER A 102 7.02 -0.28 -6.11
CA SER A 102 6.22 0.17 -4.97
C SER A 102 6.74 1.50 -4.43
N PHE A 103 5.85 2.41 -4.04
CA PHE A 103 6.23 3.65 -3.35
C PHE A 103 7.02 3.34 -2.07
N ILE A 104 6.65 2.27 -1.36
CA ILE A 104 7.32 1.86 -0.12
C ILE A 104 8.79 1.52 -0.35
N SER A 105 9.14 1.00 -1.54
CA SER A 105 10.54 0.71 -1.89
C SER A 105 11.41 1.99 -1.94
N THR A 106 10.80 3.14 -2.21
CA THR A 106 11.48 4.45 -2.21
C THR A 106 11.78 4.97 -0.81
N LEU A 107 11.13 4.40 0.22
CA LEU A 107 11.31 4.76 1.63
C LEU A 107 12.34 3.88 2.34
N ARG A 108 12.68 2.72 1.76
CA ARG A 108 13.68 1.80 2.33
C ARG A 108 15.09 2.31 2.02
N THR A 109 15.93 2.46 3.04
CA THR A 109 17.34 2.82 2.85
C THR A 109 18.08 1.66 2.14
N LYS A 110 18.83 1.96 1.08
CA LYS A 110 19.75 0.98 0.48
C LYS A 110 20.90 0.72 1.45
N LYS A 111 21.23 -0.57 1.68
CA LYS A 111 22.48 -0.98 2.33
C LYS A 111 23.68 -0.57 1.48
#